data_AF-A0A822IN67-F1
#
_entry.id   AF-A0A822IN67-F1
#
_cell.length_a   1.000
_cell.length_b   1.000
_cell.length_c   1.000
_cell.angle_alpha   90.00
_cell.angle_beta   90.00
_cell.angle_gamma   90.00
#
_symmetry.space_group_name_H-M   'P 1'
#
loop_
_entity.id
_entity.type
_entity.pdbx_description
1 polymer ?
#
loop_
_entity_poly.entity_id
_entity_poly.type
_entity_poly.pdbx_seq_one_letter_code
_entity_poly.pdbx_strand_id
1 'polypeptide(L)' 'MPTISEKILSRAAGKQAVADDFVIANIDYAMAHDGTGVLAVKAFKGLE' A
#
# COMPACT_ATOMS: atom_id res chain seq x y z
N MET A 1 -18.18 3.37 15.53
CA MET A 1 -17.69 2.02 15.18
C MET A 1 -16.85 2.17 13.92
N PRO A 2 -15.57 1.74 13.90
CA PRO A 2 -14.74 1.91 12.71
C PRO A 2 -15.23 1.00 11.58
N THR A 3 -15.10 1.51 10.36
CA THR A 3 -15.34 0.75 9.13
C THR A 3 -14.35 -0.41 8.99
N ILE A 4 -14.63 -1.35 8.08
CA ILE A 4 -13.69 -2.44 7.81
C ILE A 4 -12.35 -1.91 7.26
N SER A 5 -12.39 -0.89 6.41
CA SER A 5 -11.18 -0.27 5.85
C SER A 5 -10.30 0.35 6.93
N GLU A 6 -10.90 1.10 7.86
CA GLU A 6 -10.16 1.69 8.98
C GLU A 6 -9.53 0.63 9.88
N LYS A 7 -10.21 -0.50 10.12
CA LYS A 7 -9.64 -1.61 10.90
C LYS A 7 -8.44 -2.26 10.19
N ILE A 8 -8.56 -2.52 8.89
CA ILE A 8 -7.49 -3.15 8.10
C ILE A 8 -6.28 -2.21 8.03
N LEU A 9 -6.49 -0.95 7.67
CA LEU A 9 -5.41 0.05 7.58
C LEU A 9 -4.79 0.32 8.94
N SER A 10 -5.59 0.37 10.02
CA SER A 10 -5.04 0.54 11.37
C SER A 10 -4.10 -0.60 11.75
N ARG A 11 -4.50 -1.84 11.45
CA ARG A 11 -3.68 -3.03 11.69
C ARG A 11 -2.40 -2.98 10.84
N ALA A 12 -2.52 -2.70 9.54
CA ALA A 12 -1.39 -2.70 8.61
C ALA A 12 -0.39 -1.57 8.87
N ALA A 13 -0.85 -0.42 9.38
CA ALA A 13 -0.03 0.72 9.74
C ALA A 13 0.52 0.68 11.19
N GLY A 14 0.04 -0.25 12.03
CA GLY A 14 0.44 -0.33 13.43
C GLY A 14 -0.03 0.84 14.31
N LYS A 15 -0.97 1.65 13.83
CA LYS A 15 -1.56 2.80 14.53
C LYS A 15 -3.02 2.96 14.13
N GLN A 16 -3.83 3.61 14.95
CA GLN A 16 -5.21 3.93 14.56
C GLN A 16 -5.20 4.81 13.29
N ALA A 17 -6.04 4.43 12.31
CA ALA A 17 -6.25 5.14 11.07
C ALA A 17 -7.75 5.45 10.90
N VAL A 18 -8.08 6.70 10.60
CA VAL A 18 -9.44 7.16 10.29
C VAL A 18 -9.46 7.84 8.92
N ALA A 19 -10.65 8.20 8.43
CA ALA A 19 -10.79 9.01 7.22
C ALA A 19 -9.94 10.29 7.30
N ASP A 20 -9.35 10.67 6.16
CA ASP A 20 -8.36 11.76 5.99
C ASP A 20 -6.97 11.58 6.64
N ASP A 21 -6.69 10.45 7.30
CA ASP A 21 -5.33 10.18 7.80
C ASP A 21 -4.36 9.78 6.66
N PHE A 22 -3.14 10.32 6.73
CA PHE A 22 -1.99 9.75 6.01
C PHE A 22 -1.30 8.69 6.87
N VAL A 23 -1.18 7.47 6.35
CA VAL A 23 -0.53 6.35 7.03
C VAL A 23 0.43 5.62 6.10
N ILE A 24 1.53 5.12 6.67
CA ILE A 24 2.38 4.13 6.01
C ILE A 24 1.92 2.76 6.49
N ALA A 25 1.55 1.88 5.58
CA ALA A 25 1.01 0.56 5.88
C ALA A 25 1.82 -0.53 5.19
N ASN A 26 1.99 -1.67 5.86
CA ASN A 26 2.64 -2.84 5.27
C ASN A 26 1.78 -3.43 4.15
N ILE A 27 2.44 -3.88 3.08
CA ILE A 27 1.82 -4.56 1.94
C ILE A 27 2.02 -6.07 2.11
N ASP A 28 0.93 -6.82 2.18
CA ASP A 28 0.97 -8.29 2.30
C ASP A 28 1.23 -8.96 0.94
N TYR A 29 0.64 -8.42 -0.13
CA TYR A 29 0.79 -8.93 -1.49
C TYR A 29 0.84 -7.78 -2.49
N ALA A 30 1.75 -7.87 -3.46
CA ALA A 30 1.83 -6.98 -4.61
C ALA A 30 1.70 -7.81 -5.90
N MET A 31 0.84 -7.37 -6.80
CA MET A 31 0.63 -8.03 -8.10
C MET A 31 1.11 -7.10 -9.22
N ALA A 32 1.84 -7.66 -10.18
CA ALA A 32 2.14 -7.04 -11.44
C ALA A 32 1.72 -7.98 -12.58
N HIS A 33 1.22 -7.41 -13.68
CA HIS A 33 0.75 -8.16 -14.84
C HIS A 33 1.23 -7.50 -16.15
N ASP A 34 1.53 -8.32 -17.17
CA ASP A 34 1.99 -7.92 -18.51
C ASP A 34 2.82 -6.62 -18.50
N GLY A 35 2.25 -5.53 -19.02
CA GLY A 35 2.93 -4.24 -19.14
C GLY A 35 3.23 -3.53 -17.81
N THR A 36 2.42 -3.73 -16.77
CA THR A 36 2.65 -3.06 -15.46
C THR A 36 3.93 -3.55 -14.79
N GLY A 37 4.31 -4.82 -14.99
CA GLY A 37 5.57 -5.36 -14.50
C GLY A 37 6.78 -4.71 -15.17
N VAL A 38 6.73 -4.53 -16.49
CA VAL A 38 7.82 -3.86 -17.25
C VAL A 38 8.00 -2.42 -16.78
N LEU A 39 6.89 -1.69 -16.59
CA LEU A 39 6.93 -0.29 -16.12
C LEU A 39 7.47 -0.20 -14.69
N ALA A 40 7.04 -1.09 -13.78
CA ALA A 40 7.52 -1.11 -12.41
C ALA A 40 9.04 -1.35 -12.36
N VAL A 41 9.54 -2.36 -13.08
CA VAL A 41 10.98 -2.64 -13.13
C VAL A 41 11.78 -1.46 -13.71
N LYS A 42 11.28 -0.82 -14.78
CA LYS A 42 11.93 0.36 -15.35
C LYS A 42 11.98 1.52 -14.35
N ALA A 43 10.90 1.75 -13.60
CA ALA A 43 10.85 2.78 -12.58
C ALA A 43 11.86 2.50 -11.46
N PHE A 44 11.90 1.27 -10.94
CA PHE A 44 12.86 0.89 -9.89
C PHE A 44 14.32 1.03 -10.35
N LYS A 45 14.65 0.65 -11.59
CA LYS A 45 16.00 0.82 -12.14
C LYS A 45 16.42 2.28 -12.32
N GLY A 46 15.47 3.20 -12.43
CA GLY A 46 15.76 4.64 -12.50
C GLY A 46 15.94 5.32 -11.15
N LEU A 47 15.80 4.58 -10.04
CA LEU A 47 16.06 5.06 -8.68
C LEU A 47 17.50 4.80 -8.22
N GLU A 48 18.25 3.98 -8.96
CA GLU A 48 19.71 3.83 -8.82
C GLU A 48 20.44 5.08 -9.33
#